data_AF-A0A730ZU82-F1
#
_entry.id   AF-A0A730ZU82-F1
#
_cell.length_a   1.000
_cell.length_b   1.000
_cell.length_c   1.000
_cell.angle_alpha   90.00
_cell.angle_beta   90.00
_cell.angle_gamma   90.00
#
_symmetry.space_group_name_H-M   'P 1'
#
loop_
_entity.id
_entity.type
_entity.pdbx_description
1 polymer ?
#
loop_
_entity_poly.entity_id
_entity_poly.type
_entity_poly.pdbx_seq_one_letter_code
_entity_poly.pdbx_strand_id
1 'polypeptide(L)' 'MFNFKEKITDYTEMEFIDFLKEFSNPTKNGKPLIGMEFEKYQDVLFNHFIKITEHPAMGDLLFYPENPGDDEPEKVV' A
#
# COMPACT_ATOMS: atom_id res chain seq x y z
N MET A 1 1.74 0.42 -12.64
CA MET A 1 0.46 0.47 -11.92
C MET A 1 0.15 -0.93 -11.47
N PHE A 2 -0.05 -1.07 -10.17
CA PHE A 2 -0.19 -2.34 -9.50
C PHE A 2 -1.47 -3.08 -9.93
N ASN A 3 -1.42 -4.42 -9.91
CA ASN A 3 -2.58 -5.25 -10.21
C ASN A 3 -3.35 -5.59 -8.92
N PHE A 4 -4.40 -4.83 -8.63
CA PHE A 4 -5.19 -4.99 -7.40
C PHE A 4 -6.04 -6.27 -7.43
N LYS A 5 -6.13 -6.94 -6.28
CA LYS A 5 -7.05 -8.06 -6.04
C LYS A 5 -8.13 -7.65 -5.05
N GLU A 6 -9.33 -8.18 -5.22
CA GLU A 6 -10.52 -7.72 -4.50
C GLU A 6 -10.54 -8.10 -3.01
N LYS A 7 -9.86 -9.18 -2.62
CA LYS A 7 -9.81 -9.67 -1.24
C LYS A 7 -8.37 -9.87 -0.80
N ILE A 8 -8.10 -9.65 0.49
CA ILE A 8 -6.77 -9.94 1.08
C ILE A 8 -6.37 -11.41 0.91
N THR A 9 -7.34 -12.34 0.97
CA THR A 9 -7.10 -13.78 0.77
C THR A 9 -6.68 -14.16 -0.64
N ASP A 10 -6.87 -13.26 -1.62
CA ASP A 10 -6.42 -13.49 -3.00
C ASP A 10 -4.93 -13.14 -3.16
N TYR A 11 -4.34 -12.40 -2.21
CA TYR A 11 -2.92 -12.08 -2.18
C TYR A 11 -2.12 -13.20 -1.53
N THR A 12 -0.99 -13.54 -2.14
CA THR A 12 0.13 -14.11 -1.40
C THR A 12 0.83 -13.02 -0.59
N GLU A 13 1.59 -13.42 0.42
CA GLU A 13 2.39 -12.52 1.26
C GLU A 13 3.28 -11.59 0.41
N MET A 14 4.00 -12.16 -0.57
CA MET A 14 4.88 -11.39 -1.47
C MET A 14 4.11 -10.39 -2.32
N GLU A 15 2.94 -10.76 -2.84
CA GLU A 15 2.13 -9.82 -3.63
C GLU A 15 1.56 -8.68 -2.77
N PHE A 16 1.26 -8.95 -1.49
CA PHE A 16 0.82 -7.92 -0.57
C PHE A 16 1.98 -6.98 -0.20
N ILE A 17 3.17 -7.52 0.04
CA ILE A 17 4.40 -6.73 0.23
C ILE A 17 4.66 -5.83 -1.01
N ASP A 18 4.54 -6.37 -2.22
CA ASP A 18 4.73 -5.59 -3.45
C ASP A 18 3.68 -4.47 -3.57
N PHE A 19 2.44 -4.71 -3.13
CA PHE A 19 1.42 -3.67 -3.02
C PHE A 19 1.84 -2.58 -2.03
N LEU A 20 2.33 -2.94 -0.84
CA LEU A 20 2.77 -1.96 0.17
C LEU A 20 3.95 -1.10 -0.33
N LYS A 21 4.86 -1.68 -1.11
CA LYS A 21 6.00 -0.95 -1.71
C LYS A 21 5.56 0.17 -2.67
N GLU A 22 4.36 0.09 -3.24
CA GLU A 22 3.82 1.15 -4.09
C GLU A 22 3.54 2.45 -3.32
N PHE A 23 3.35 2.41 -1.99
CA PHE A 23 3.19 3.63 -1.19
C PHE A 23 4.49 4.44 -1.15
N SER A 24 5.65 3.77 -1.03
CA SER A 24 6.95 4.43 -0.93
C SER A 24 7.54 4.82 -2.29
N ASN A 25 7.32 4.02 -3.33
CA ASN A 25 7.92 4.23 -4.65
C ASN A 25 6.98 3.83 -5.80
N PRO A 26 5.87 4.56 -6.01
CA PRO A 26 4.91 4.21 -7.06
C PRO A 26 5.50 4.49 -8.45
N THR A 27 5.45 3.50 -9.33
CA THR A 27 5.96 3.64 -10.71
C THR A 27 4.93 3.34 -11.79
N LYS A 28 5.05 4.06 -12.90
CA LYS A 28 4.29 3.84 -14.14
C LYS A 28 5.26 3.77 -15.30
N ASN A 29 5.28 2.63 -15.99
CA ASN A 29 6.19 2.36 -17.11
C ASN A 29 7.68 2.58 -16.74
N GLY A 30 8.08 2.17 -15.54
CA GLY A 30 9.45 2.28 -15.03
C GLY A 30 9.88 3.70 -14.61
N LYS A 31 8.93 4.64 -14.51
CA LYS A 31 9.20 6.01 -14.03
C LYS A 31 8.42 6.30 -12.75
N PRO A 32 9.00 7.01 -11.76
CA PRO A 32 8.28 7.45 -10.58
C PRO A 32 7.08 8.34 -10.96
N LEU A 33 5.96 8.16 -10.26
CA LEU A 33 4.86 9.12 -10.31
C LEU A 33 5.23 10.37 -9.49
N ILE A 34 4.84 11.55 -9.99
CA ILE A 34 5.10 12.83 -9.32
C ILE A 34 3.88 13.74 -9.39
N GLY A 35 3.80 14.71 -8.46
CA GLY A 35 2.75 15.72 -8.41
C GLY A 35 1.33 15.12 -8.33
N MET A 36 0.40 15.68 -9.09
CA MET A 36 -1.01 15.29 -9.04
C MET A 36 -1.27 13.82 -9.40
N GLU A 37 -0.45 13.21 -10.27
CA GLU A 37 -0.60 11.78 -10.58
C GLU A 37 -0.17 10.90 -9.40
N PHE A 38 0.84 11.32 -8.65
CA PHE A 38 1.26 10.66 -7.42
C PHE A 38 0.15 10.75 -6.37
N GLU A 39 -0.35 11.95 -6.09
CA GLU A 39 -1.40 12.18 -5.09
C GLU A 39 -2.65 11.33 -5.37
N LYS A 40 -3.15 11.36 -6.61
CA LYS A 40 -4.31 10.55 -7.01
C LYS A 40 -4.07 9.05 -6.88
N TYR A 41 -2.85 8.59 -7.13
CA TYR A 41 -2.52 7.19 -7.01
C TYR A 41 -2.41 6.76 -5.54
N GLN A 42 -1.86 7.61 -4.67
CA GLN A 42 -1.84 7.39 -3.23
C GLN A 42 -3.27 7.24 -2.68
N ASP A 43 -4.23 8.07 -3.11
CA ASP A 43 -5.64 7.92 -2.74
C ASP A 43 -6.21 6.55 -3.15
N VAL A 44 -5.85 6.06 -4.34
CA VAL A 44 -6.28 4.73 -4.81
C VAL A 44 -5.66 3.62 -3.96
N LEU A 45 -4.36 3.70 -3.67
CA LEU A 45 -3.67 2.72 -2.82
C LEU A 45 -4.29 2.67 -1.42
N PHE A 46 -4.53 3.84 -0.82
CA PHE A 46 -5.11 3.96 0.52
C PHE A 46 -6.52 3.38 0.61
N ASN A 47 -7.40 3.77 -0.32
CA ASN A 47 -8.77 3.25 -0.36
C ASN A 47 -8.80 1.73 -0.57
N HIS A 48 -7.89 1.21 -1.39
CA HIS A 48 -7.77 -0.22 -1.59
C HIS A 48 -7.28 -0.94 -0.34
N PHE A 49 -6.24 -0.43 0.32
CA PHE A 49 -5.69 -0.98 1.57
C PHE A 49 -6.78 -1.12 2.64
N ILE A 50 -7.53 -0.05 2.90
CA ILE A 50 -8.63 -0.06 3.89
C ILE A 50 -9.69 -1.10 3.50
N LYS A 51 -10.07 -1.15 2.23
CA LYS A 51 -11.10 -2.07 1.72
C LYS A 51 -10.70 -3.53 1.93
N ILE A 52 -9.46 -3.92 1.65
CA ILE A 52 -9.07 -5.33 1.68
C ILE A 52 -8.60 -5.81 3.06
N THR A 53 -8.02 -4.93 3.87
CA THR A 53 -7.53 -5.31 5.21
C THR A 53 -8.63 -5.30 6.25
N GLU A 54 -9.64 -4.42 6.10
CA GLU A 54 -10.70 -4.18 7.08
C GLU A 54 -10.15 -3.94 8.51
N HIS A 55 -8.88 -3.54 8.63
CA HIS A 55 -8.20 -3.42 9.90
C HIS A 55 -8.73 -2.19 10.64
N PRO A 56 -9.02 -2.28 11.96
CA PRO A 56 -9.60 -1.16 12.71
C PRO A 56 -8.73 0.09 12.75
N ALA A 57 -7.40 -0.09 12.70
CA ALA A 57 -6.44 1.03 12.62
C ALA A 57 -6.36 1.66 11.21
N MET A 58 -7.05 1.11 10.21
CA MET A 58 -7.04 1.62 8.83
C MET A 58 -5.59 1.84 8.35
N GLY A 59 -5.32 2.99 7.72
CA GLY A 59 -3.98 3.33 7.28
C GLY A 59 -3.00 3.76 8.38
N ASP A 60 -3.41 3.85 9.65
CA ASP A 60 -2.49 4.22 10.73
C ASP A 60 -1.33 3.22 10.85
N LEU A 61 -1.55 1.96 10.45
CA LEU A 61 -0.50 0.94 10.32
C LEU A 61 0.69 1.39 9.44
N LEU A 62 0.42 2.20 8.41
CA LEU A 62 1.43 2.64 7.44
C LEU A 62 1.98 4.03 7.73
N PHE A 63 1.17 4.93 8.29
CA PHE A 63 1.54 6.34 8.46
C PHE A 63 1.87 6.72 9.90
N TYR A 64 1.39 5.95 10.87
CA TYR A 64 1.55 6.20 12.31
C TYR A 64 1.90 4.90 13.05
N PRO A 65 3.03 4.26 12.68
CA PRO A 65 3.46 3.03 13.34
C PRO A 65 3.70 3.25 14.83
N GLU A 66 3.40 2.24 15.66
CA GLU A 66 3.61 2.32 17.11
C GLU A 66 5.10 2.48 17.45
N ASN A 67 5.99 1.80 16.70
CA ASN A 67 7.43 1.94 16.83
C ASN A 67 8.07 2.30 15.47
N PRO A 68 9.23 3.00 15.46
CA PRO A 68 9.95 3.28 14.24
C PRO A 68 10.27 2.00 13.44
N GLY A 69 9.84 1.97 12.18
CA GLY A 69 10.08 0.86 11.27
C GLY A 69 9.00 -0.23 11.30
N ASP A 70 7.92 -0.10 12.09
CA ASP A 70 6.77 -1.02 11.99
C ASP A 70 5.93 -0.75 10.72
N ASP A 71 6.18 0.36 10.03
CA ASP A 71 5.64 0.73 8.72
C ASP A 71 6.35 0.03 7.55
N GLU A 72 7.41 -0.75 7.80
CA GLU A 72 8.07 -1.56 6.79
C GLU A 72 7.10 -2.63 6.24
N PRO A 73 6.99 -2.81 4.91
CA PRO A 73 6.07 -3.77 4.29
C PRO A 73 6.10 -5.15 4.95
N GLU A 74 7.29 -5.68 5.21
CA GLU A 74 7.51 -7.00 5.78
C GLU A 74 7.04 -7.13 7.25
N LYS A 75 6.81 -6.03 7.96
CA LYS A 75 6.27 -6.03 9.34
C LYS A 75 4.77 -5.76 9.43
N VAL A 76 4.20 -5.21 8.36
CA VAL A 76 2.76 -4.95 8.25
C VAL A 76 1.98 -6.23 7.87
N VAL A 77 2.65 -7.21 7.24
CA VAL A 77 2.03 -8.46 6.76
C VAL A 77 1.92 -9.52 7.87
#